data_AF-A0AAQ4D0W1-F1
#
_entry.id   AF-A0AAQ4D0W1-F1
#
_cell.length_a   1.000
_cell.length_b   1.000
_cell.length_c   1.000
_cell.angle_alpha   90.00
_cell.angle_beta   90.00
_cell.angle_gamma   90.00
#
_symmetry.space_group_name_H-M   'P 1'
#
loop_
_entity.id
_entity.type
_entity.pdbx_description
1 polymer ?
#
loop_
_entity_poly.entity_id
_entity_poly.type
_entity_poly.pdbx_seq_one_letter_code
_entity_poly.pdbx_strand_id
1 'polypeptide(L)'
;MLEKLRAGETPRWRNSALEKLRVGETPRWRNSALEKLRGGESPRWRNSALEKVRVRETPRWRNSTLEKFRAGETLLWRKSTLEKFRAGETPRWRYSAMEKLRTGETPRLRNSALGKFRDGETPRWRNSALEELRFEETPRWRNSVLEKLRVGETPRRRNSALEKLRVGETPCWRNSALEEHRVEETPCWRHSVLEKLRAGENPRWRNSALEKLSVGESSCWTNSALEKLRVGETPRWRKSVFEKVRVGETPSWRNTVLEKFRTGETPRWSPRWRNSALEKLRVGGTLS
;
A
#
# COMPACT_ATOMS: atom_id res chain seq x y z
N MET A 1 18.92 24.30 34.04
CA MET A 1 18.92 24.28 32.57
C MET A 1 20.36 24.52 32.13
N LEU A 2 20.96 23.65 31.31
CA LEU A 2 22.34 23.85 30.82
C LEU A 2 22.26 24.29 29.36
N GLU A 3 22.86 25.45 29.07
CA GLU A 3 22.65 26.19 27.82
C GLU A 3 23.41 25.56 26.63
N LYS A 4 24.67 25.16 26.84
CA LYS A 4 25.51 24.50 25.84
C LYS A 4 26.46 23.49 26.49
N LEU A 5 26.45 22.25 26.00
CA LEU A 5 27.35 21.20 26.48
C LEU A 5 28.06 20.48 25.33
N ARG A 6 29.29 20.04 25.61
CA ARG A 6 30.04 19.05 24.81
C ARG A 6 30.37 17.88 25.73
N ALA A 7 30.05 16.67 25.30
CA ALA A 7 30.28 15.46 26.07
C ALA A 7 31.01 14.40 25.24
N GLY A 8 31.90 13.64 25.90
CA GLY A 8 32.80 12.64 25.30
C GLY A 8 32.11 11.37 24.81
N GLU A 9 32.84 10.26 24.84
CA GLU A 9 32.55 9.03 24.06
C GLU A 9 31.41 8.14 24.56
N THR A 10 30.96 8.25 25.82
CA THR A 10 29.88 7.38 26.36
C THR A 10 29.01 8.01 27.48
N PRO A 11 28.58 9.28 27.39
CA PRO A 11 27.94 9.96 28.50
C PRO A 11 26.55 9.38 28.82
N ARG A 12 26.21 9.35 30.11
CA ARG A 12 24.91 8.87 30.61
C ARG A 12 24.16 9.99 31.30
N TRP A 13 22.95 10.25 30.84
CA TRP A 13 22.11 11.33 31.33
C TRP A 13 20.80 10.78 31.88
N ARG A 14 20.40 11.28 33.04
CA ARG A 14 19.14 10.95 33.71
C ARG A 14 18.48 12.23 34.19
N ASN A 15 17.18 12.36 33.94
CA ASN A 15 16.37 13.49 34.41
C ASN A 15 17.00 14.84 34.02
N SER A 16 17.33 14.98 32.73
CA SER A 16 18.12 16.10 32.23
C SER A 16 17.31 16.95 31.24
N ALA A 17 17.42 18.27 31.37
CA ALA A 17 16.85 19.25 30.45
C ALA A 17 17.99 20.10 29.87
N LEU A 18 18.22 19.95 28.56
CA LEU A 18 19.33 20.58 27.84
C LEU A 18 18.80 21.35 26.63
N GLU A 19 19.33 22.54 26.40
CA GLU A 19 18.94 23.34 25.24
C GLU A 19 19.73 22.89 24.00
N LYS A 20 21.06 22.98 24.05
CA LYS A 20 21.93 22.62 22.92
C LYS A 20 23.02 21.65 23.34
N LEU A 21 23.10 20.51 22.64
CA LEU A 21 24.12 19.50 22.90
C LEU A 21 24.83 19.04 21.62
N ARG A 22 26.16 18.96 21.72
CA ARG A 22 27.00 18.16 20.83
C ARG A 22 27.58 17.00 21.62
N VAL A 23 27.39 15.79 21.14
CA VAL A 23 27.83 14.59 21.84
C VAL A 23 28.57 13.67 20.89
N GLY A 24 29.65 13.07 21.38
CA GLY A 24 30.42 12.04 20.70
C GLY A 24 29.66 10.72 20.64
N GLU A 25 30.39 9.62 20.80
CA GLU A 25 29.88 8.28 20.57
C GLU A 25 28.87 7.82 21.65
N THR A 26 27.96 6.93 21.24
CA THR A 26 27.08 6.08 22.05
C THR A 26 26.41 6.63 23.32
N PRO A 27 25.87 7.86 23.35
CA PRO A 27 25.31 8.42 24.58
C PRO A 27 24.00 7.73 24.98
N ARG A 28 23.74 7.65 26.29
CA ARG A 28 22.51 7.05 26.85
C ARG A 28 21.69 8.07 27.63
N TRP A 29 20.41 8.13 27.31
CA TRP A 29 19.47 9.09 27.87
C TRP A 29 18.26 8.40 28.47
N ARG A 30 17.86 8.85 29.66
CA ARG A 30 16.64 8.40 30.32
C ARG A 30 15.93 9.59 30.93
N ASN A 31 14.63 9.75 30.63
CA ASN A 31 13.82 10.85 31.14
C ASN A 31 14.48 12.19 30.82
N SER A 32 14.58 12.53 29.53
CA SER A 32 15.35 13.69 29.09
C SER A 32 14.57 14.55 28.13
N ALA A 33 14.70 15.86 28.27
CA ALA A 33 14.13 16.86 27.39
C ALA A 33 15.28 17.60 26.69
N LEU A 34 15.21 17.69 25.36
CA LEU A 34 16.31 18.28 24.58
C LEU A 34 15.81 19.06 23.36
N GLU A 35 16.17 20.34 23.27
CA GLU A 35 15.74 21.16 22.14
C GLU A 35 16.55 20.82 20.87
N LYS A 36 17.89 20.86 20.95
CA LYS A 36 18.76 20.67 19.78
C LYS A 36 19.90 19.69 20.07
N LEU A 37 19.92 18.58 19.33
CA LEU A 37 20.99 17.60 19.33
C LEU A 37 21.71 17.54 17.98
N ARG A 38 23.05 17.56 18.03
CA ARG A 38 23.90 16.95 17.00
C ARG A 38 24.75 15.87 17.67
N GLY A 39 24.44 14.62 17.38
CA GLY A 39 25.07 13.47 18.04
C GLY A 39 25.85 12.58 17.08
N GLY A 40 26.87 11.92 17.65
CA GLY A 40 27.64 10.85 17.02
C GLY A 40 26.88 9.52 16.96
N GLU A 41 27.63 8.44 16.89
CA GLU A 41 27.16 7.10 16.54
C GLU A 41 26.31 6.46 17.65
N SER A 42 25.23 5.76 17.29
CA SER A 42 24.50 4.82 18.15
C SER A 42 23.88 5.35 19.47
N PRO A 43 23.25 6.54 19.52
CA PRO A 43 22.66 7.05 20.77
C PRO A 43 21.40 6.26 21.17
N ARG A 44 21.20 6.09 22.48
CA ARG A 44 20.04 5.37 23.04
C ARG A 44 19.19 6.27 23.92
N TRP A 45 17.89 6.29 23.63
CA TRP A 45 16.93 7.14 24.32
C TRP A 45 15.77 6.33 24.89
N ARG A 46 15.39 6.68 26.12
CA ARG A 46 14.24 6.09 26.80
C ARG A 46 13.46 7.17 27.52
N ASN A 47 12.15 7.26 27.25
CA ASN A 47 11.27 8.27 27.86
C ASN A 47 11.84 9.68 27.61
N SER A 48 11.93 10.08 26.35
CA SER A 48 12.60 11.35 26.00
C SER A 48 11.75 12.17 25.04
N ALA A 49 11.77 13.48 25.24
CA ALA A 49 11.11 14.45 24.38
C ALA A 49 12.17 15.33 23.71
N LEU A 50 12.18 15.37 22.39
CA LEU A 50 13.13 16.19 21.65
C LEU A 50 12.46 17.01 20.55
N GLU A 51 13.05 18.16 20.24
CA GLU A 51 12.56 19.00 19.15
C GLU A 51 13.33 18.70 17.86
N LYS A 52 14.65 18.91 17.85
CA LYS A 52 15.48 18.82 16.64
C LYS A 52 16.69 17.92 16.86
N VAL A 53 16.71 16.80 16.15
CA VAL A 53 17.77 15.81 16.28
C VAL A 53 18.41 15.50 14.93
N ARG A 54 19.75 15.53 14.91
CA ARG A 54 20.58 15.00 13.82
C ARG A 54 21.54 13.98 14.40
N VAL A 55 21.48 12.77 13.88
CA VAL A 55 22.36 11.65 14.26
C VAL A 55 22.96 11.08 13.00
N ARG A 56 24.23 10.70 13.03
CA ARG A 56 24.87 10.05 11.89
C ARG A 56 24.40 8.61 11.74
N GLU A 57 24.56 7.80 12.79
CA GLU A 57 24.40 6.35 12.68
C GLU A 57 23.59 5.74 13.84
N THR A 58 22.79 4.73 13.52
CA THR A 58 22.23 3.71 14.43
C THR A 58 21.48 4.10 15.73
N PRO A 59 20.71 5.21 15.81
CA PRO A 59 19.98 5.55 17.03
C PRO A 59 18.86 4.58 17.39
N ARG A 60 18.66 4.40 18.70
CA ARG A 60 17.58 3.59 19.28
C ARG A 60 16.69 4.41 20.20
N TRP A 61 15.39 4.33 19.96
CA TRP A 61 14.37 5.09 20.66
C TRP A 61 13.31 4.19 21.28
N ARG A 62 12.97 4.49 22.54
CA ARG A 62 11.90 3.80 23.25
C ARG A 62 11.06 4.78 24.05
N ASN A 63 9.74 4.79 23.83
CA ASN A 63 8.82 5.68 24.55
C ASN A 63 9.23 7.14 24.38
N SER A 64 9.49 7.57 23.15
CA SER A 64 10.03 8.91 22.89
C SER A 64 9.15 9.69 21.93
N THR A 65 9.11 11.00 22.12
CA THR A 65 8.44 11.96 21.25
C THR A 65 9.49 12.83 20.59
N LEU A 66 9.35 13.06 19.29
CA LEU A 66 10.27 13.89 18.54
C LEU A 66 9.54 14.71 17.47
N GLU A 67 9.93 15.96 17.29
CA GLU A 67 9.34 16.81 16.24
C GLU A 67 10.05 16.61 14.89
N LYS A 68 11.37 16.81 14.86
CA LYS A 68 12.15 16.79 13.62
C LYS A 68 13.40 15.92 13.75
N PHE A 69 13.48 14.91 12.88
CA PHE A 69 14.60 13.99 12.83
C PHE A 69 15.28 13.92 11.47
N ARG A 70 16.62 13.83 11.48
CA ARG A 70 17.42 13.41 10.32
C ARG A 70 18.48 12.38 10.73
N ALA A 71 18.58 11.27 10.02
CA ALA A 71 19.72 10.35 10.10
C ALA A 71 20.15 9.78 8.75
N GLY A 72 21.36 9.23 8.71
CA GLY A 72 21.88 8.52 7.53
C GLY A 72 21.31 7.11 7.42
N GLU A 73 21.50 6.29 8.44
CA GLU A 73 21.45 4.83 8.27
C GLU A 73 20.25 4.12 8.96
N THR A 74 20.54 3.04 9.70
CA THR A 74 19.62 2.11 10.36
C THR A 74 19.02 2.71 11.63
N LEU A 75 17.70 2.60 11.83
CA LEU A 75 17.06 3.12 13.03
C LEU A 75 16.11 2.13 13.69
N LEU A 76 16.04 2.16 15.01
CA LEU A 76 15.07 1.38 15.78
C LEU A 76 14.18 2.30 16.62
N TRP A 77 12.89 2.30 16.31
CA TRP A 77 11.88 3.05 17.01
C TRP A 77 10.82 2.13 17.61
N ARG A 78 10.55 2.31 18.91
CA ARG A 78 9.57 1.50 19.63
C ARG A 78 8.70 2.38 20.52
N LYS A 79 7.37 2.30 20.36
CA LYS A 79 6.40 3.04 21.18
C LYS A 79 6.68 4.55 21.14
N SER A 80 6.86 5.10 19.95
CA SER A 80 7.31 6.47 19.77
C SER A 80 6.45 7.24 18.77
N THR A 81 6.37 8.55 18.95
CA THR A 81 5.69 9.48 18.05
C THR A 81 6.70 10.40 17.38
N LEU A 82 6.46 10.69 16.10
CA LEU A 82 7.32 11.58 15.33
C LEU A 82 6.51 12.43 14.35
N GLU A 83 6.75 13.73 14.31
CA GLU A 83 6.09 14.59 13.32
C GLU A 83 6.77 14.48 11.95
N LYS A 84 8.07 14.77 11.86
CA LYS A 84 8.81 14.84 10.59
C LYS A 84 10.10 14.03 10.64
N PHE A 85 10.23 13.11 9.69
CA PHE A 85 11.38 12.23 9.59
C PHE A 85 11.99 12.23 8.19
N ARG A 86 13.33 12.26 8.13
CA ARG A 86 14.10 11.95 6.93
C ARG A 86 15.21 10.97 7.27
N ALA A 87 15.30 9.85 6.56
CA ALA A 87 16.47 8.97 6.62
C ALA A 87 16.86 8.42 5.26
N GLY A 88 18.09 7.91 5.16
CA GLY A 88 18.58 7.18 4.01
C GLY A 88 18.03 5.75 3.99
N GLU A 89 18.50 4.87 4.88
CA GLU A 89 18.58 3.46 4.48
C GLU A 89 17.58 2.47 5.10
N THR A 90 17.39 2.38 6.43
CA THR A 90 16.62 1.21 6.96
C THR A 90 15.90 1.44 8.31
N PRO A 91 14.90 2.34 8.39
CA PRO A 91 14.24 2.55 9.67
C PRO A 91 13.23 1.43 9.98
N ARG A 92 13.31 0.88 11.20
CA ARG A 92 12.36 -0.11 11.74
C ARG A 92 11.51 0.52 12.84
N TRP A 93 10.20 0.46 12.65
CA TRP A 93 9.21 1.03 13.57
C TRP A 93 8.31 -0.06 14.15
N ARG A 94 8.07 0.01 15.45
CA ARG A 94 7.12 -0.86 16.15
C ARG A 94 6.26 -0.06 17.12
N TYR A 95 4.93 -0.15 16.96
CA TYR A 95 3.99 0.56 17.84
C TYR A 95 4.21 2.07 17.79
N SER A 96 4.29 2.64 16.59
CA SER A 96 4.69 4.04 16.41
C SER A 96 3.72 4.78 15.49
N ALA A 97 3.58 6.08 15.75
CA ALA A 97 2.78 6.99 14.93
C ALA A 97 3.69 8.05 14.30
N MET A 98 3.41 8.40 13.04
CA MET A 98 4.14 9.45 12.34
C MET A 98 3.27 10.27 11.40
N GLU A 99 3.54 11.56 11.29
CA GLU A 99 2.82 12.42 10.34
C GLU A 99 3.46 12.42 8.95
N LYS A 100 4.78 12.63 8.86
CA LYS A 100 5.51 12.74 7.58
C LYS A 100 6.81 11.95 7.58
N LEU A 101 6.87 10.94 6.71
CA LEU A 101 8.04 10.10 6.49
C LEU A 101 8.62 10.34 5.08
N ARG A 102 9.93 10.52 4.99
CA ARG A 102 10.69 10.40 3.74
C ARG A 102 11.89 9.48 3.97
N THR A 103 11.97 8.40 3.22
CA THR A 103 13.09 7.46 3.26
C THR A 103 13.67 7.24 1.86
N GLY A 104 14.90 6.73 1.81
CA GLY A 104 15.50 6.23 0.57
C GLY A 104 15.18 4.74 0.38
N GLU A 105 15.38 3.92 1.42
CA GLU A 105 15.31 2.46 1.27
C GLU A 105 14.53 1.74 2.40
N THR A 106 13.85 0.65 2.02
CA THR A 106 13.41 -0.54 2.79
C THR A 106 12.83 -0.36 4.22
N PRO A 107 11.98 0.63 4.52
CA PRO A 107 11.46 0.79 5.87
C PRO A 107 10.55 -0.38 6.25
N ARG A 108 10.62 -0.76 7.54
CA ARG A 108 9.78 -1.83 8.11
C ARG A 108 8.91 -1.29 9.23
N LEU A 109 7.60 -1.33 9.04
CA LEU A 109 6.63 -0.85 10.01
C LEU A 109 5.72 -1.98 10.49
N ARG A 110 5.52 -2.04 11.81
CA ARG A 110 4.64 -3.01 12.45
C ARG A 110 3.79 -2.35 13.52
N ASN A 111 2.48 -2.53 13.43
CA ASN A 111 1.52 -1.92 14.36
C ASN A 111 1.72 -0.40 14.40
N SER A 112 1.68 0.26 13.23
CA SER A 112 2.03 1.68 13.11
C SER A 112 0.97 2.46 12.34
N ALA A 113 0.86 3.74 12.67
CA ALA A 113 0.05 4.71 11.93
C ALA A 113 0.97 5.70 11.21
N LEU A 114 0.66 6.03 9.96
CA LEU A 114 1.42 7.02 9.19
C LEU A 114 0.51 7.85 8.29
N GLY A 115 0.59 9.18 8.42
CA GLY A 115 -0.15 10.11 7.57
C GLY A 115 0.39 10.10 6.14
N LYS A 116 1.54 10.75 5.91
CA LYS A 116 2.12 10.93 4.58
C LYS A 116 3.47 10.24 4.45
N PHE A 117 3.62 9.44 3.40
CA PHE A 117 4.86 8.75 3.11
C PHE A 117 5.32 8.92 1.66
N ARG A 118 6.63 9.15 1.49
CA ARG A 118 7.34 9.06 0.21
C ARG A 118 8.62 8.23 0.38
N ASP A 119 8.84 7.28 -0.50
CA ASP A 119 10.00 6.39 -0.52
C ASP A 119 10.44 6.08 -1.94
N GLY A 120 11.71 5.69 -2.09
CA GLY A 120 12.20 5.03 -3.30
C GLY A 120 11.80 3.57 -3.33
N GLU A 121 12.16 2.78 -2.30
CA GLU A 121 12.29 1.32 -2.49
C GLU A 121 11.72 0.40 -1.39
N THR A 122 10.92 -0.60 -1.82
CA THR A 122 10.57 -1.87 -1.15
C THR A 122 10.03 -1.83 0.31
N PRO A 123 9.13 -0.91 0.70
CA PRO A 123 8.70 -0.80 2.09
C PRO A 123 7.81 -1.98 2.52
N ARG A 124 7.94 -2.42 3.79
CA ARG A 124 7.18 -3.55 4.35
C ARG A 124 6.32 -3.15 5.55
N TRP A 125 5.06 -3.54 5.49
CA TRP A 125 4.06 -3.12 6.46
C TRP A 125 3.23 -4.27 6.98
N ARG A 126 2.99 -4.25 8.29
CA ARG A 126 2.18 -5.26 8.95
C ARG A 126 1.31 -4.60 10.01
N ASN A 127 0.00 -4.81 9.94
CA ASN A 127 -0.96 -4.25 10.91
C ASN A 127 -0.82 -2.72 10.98
N SER A 128 -0.95 -2.03 9.85
CA SER A 128 -0.71 -0.58 9.78
C SER A 128 -1.89 0.16 9.15
N ALA A 129 -2.14 1.37 9.64
CA ALA A 129 -3.16 2.30 9.15
C ALA A 129 -2.50 3.55 8.55
N LEU A 130 -2.95 3.97 7.37
CA LEU A 130 -2.19 4.88 6.52
C LEU A 130 -3.13 5.79 5.72
N GLU A 131 -2.72 7.04 5.51
CA GLU A 131 -3.54 7.99 4.74
C GLU A 131 -3.02 8.08 3.29
N GLU A 132 -1.81 8.61 3.07
CA GLU A 132 -1.29 8.90 1.73
C GLU A 132 0.11 8.37 1.50
N LEU A 133 0.23 7.53 0.47
CA LEU A 133 1.48 6.87 0.13
C LEU A 133 1.86 7.05 -1.35
N ARG A 134 3.14 7.32 -1.60
CA ARG A 134 3.72 7.40 -2.95
C ARG A 134 5.08 6.70 -2.98
N PHE A 135 5.20 5.66 -3.80
CA PHE A 135 6.46 4.94 -4.01
C PHE A 135 6.71 4.64 -5.47
N GLU A 136 7.97 4.45 -5.79
CA GLU A 136 8.40 3.98 -7.10
C GLU A 136 8.27 2.44 -7.13
N GLU A 137 8.75 1.71 -6.11
CA GLU A 137 8.87 0.24 -6.21
C GLU A 137 8.25 -0.64 -5.08
N THR A 138 7.69 -1.78 -5.52
CA THR A 138 7.47 -3.08 -4.83
C THR A 138 6.99 -3.11 -3.35
N PRO A 139 6.02 -2.29 -2.90
CA PRO A 139 5.63 -2.30 -1.50
C PRO A 139 4.87 -3.57 -1.10
N ARG A 140 5.13 -4.09 0.11
CA ARG A 140 4.46 -5.28 0.67
C ARG A 140 3.60 -4.97 1.89
N TRP A 141 2.35 -5.42 1.83
CA TRP A 141 1.32 -5.12 2.84
C TRP A 141 0.69 -6.39 3.40
N ARG A 142 0.50 -6.41 4.72
CA ARG A 142 -0.27 -7.46 5.40
C ARG A 142 -1.13 -6.87 6.52
N ASN A 143 -2.44 -7.15 6.48
CA ASN A 143 -3.39 -6.66 7.49
C ASN A 143 -3.34 -5.12 7.61
N SER A 144 -3.52 -4.41 6.50
CA SER A 144 -3.35 -2.95 6.47
C SER A 144 -4.53 -2.25 5.84
N VAL A 145 -4.82 -1.05 6.35
CA VAL A 145 -5.84 -0.13 5.84
C VAL A 145 -5.14 1.10 5.29
N LEU A 146 -5.59 1.56 4.12
CA LEU A 146 -5.01 2.72 3.45
C LEU A 146 -6.09 3.55 2.77
N GLU A 147 -5.99 4.87 2.77
CA GLU A 147 -6.91 5.73 2.01
C GLU A 147 -6.45 5.96 0.57
N LYS A 148 -5.19 6.37 0.35
CA LYS A 148 -4.69 6.71 -0.99
C LYS A 148 -3.32 6.10 -1.27
N LEU A 149 -3.23 5.36 -2.38
CA LEU A 149 -1.98 4.81 -2.90
C LEU A 149 -1.70 5.29 -4.32
N ARG A 150 -0.46 5.73 -4.55
CA ARG A 150 0.15 5.76 -5.89
C ARG A 150 1.45 4.95 -5.86
N VAL A 151 1.56 3.96 -6.73
CA VAL A 151 2.75 3.10 -6.85
C VAL A 151 3.10 2.97 -8.33
N GLY A 152 4.39 3.06 -8.64
CA GLY A 152 4.90 2.70 -9.96
C GLY A 152 4.67 1.21 -10.23
N GLU A 153 5.33 0.35 -9.45
CA GLU A 153 5.40 -1.09 -9.78
C GLU A 153 5.09 -2.08 -8.64
N THR A 154 4.48 -3.21 -9.02
CA THR A 154 4.42 -4.52 -8.32
C THR A 154 3.98 -4.57 -6.83
N PRO A 155 2.96 -3.82 -6.36
CA PRO A 155 2.52 -3.93 -4.97
C PRO A 155 1.93 -5.32 -4.67
N ARG A 156 2.33 -5.92 -3.54
CA ARG A 156 1.75 -7.17 -3.02
C ARG A 156 0.97 -6.93 -1.74
N ARG A 157 -0.31 -7.31 -1.72
CA ARG A 157 -1.19 -7.12 -0.56
C ARG A 157 -1.91 -8.39 -0.13
N ARG A 158 -2.05 -8.52 1.20
CA ARG A 158 -2.82 -9.58 1.83
C ARG A 158 -3.65 -9.03 2.98
N ASN A 159 -4.95 -9.34 3.01
CA ASN A 159 -5.87 -8.90 4.06
C ASN A 159 -5.84 -7.37 4.19
N SER A 160 -6.23 -6.64 3.15
CA SER A 160 -6.08 -5.19 3.11
C SER A 160 -7.33 -4.50 2.59
N ALA A 161 -7.62 -3.31 3.14
CA ALA A 161 -8.65 -2.41 2.64
C ALA A 161 -8.01 -1.16 2.04
N LEU A 162 -8.51 -0.67 0.90
CA LEU A 162 -8.08 0.60 0.34
C LEU A 162 -9.20 1.37 -0.38
N GLU A 163 -9.27 2.68 -0.16
CA GLU A 163 -10.25 3.55 -0.81
C GLU A 163 -9.84 3.91 -2.25
N LYS A 164 -8.64 4.49 -2.46
CA LYS A 164 -8.20 5.00 -3.77
C LYS A 164 -6.83 4.49 -4.20
N LEU A 165 -6.75 3.93 -5.42
CA LEU A 165 -5.51 3.37 -5.98
C LEU A 165 -5.21 3.87 -7.39
N ARG A 166 -3.92 4.14 -7.62
CA ARG A 166 -3.31 4.11 -8.96
C ARG A 166 -2.04 3.28 -8.90
N VAL A 167 -1.96 2.27 -9.77
CA VAL A 167 -0.76 1.44 -9.95
C VAL A 167 -0.45 1.36 -11.44
N GLY A 168 0.82 1.46 -11.79
CA GLY A 168 1.29 1.08 -13.12
C GLY A 168 1.16 -0.43 -13.29
N GLU A 169 2.13 -1.19 -12.77
CA GLU A 169 2.32 -2.57 -13.24
C GLU A 169 2.11 -3.67 -12.17
N THR A 170 1.57 -4.81 -12.64
CA THR A 170 1.59 -6.16 -12.03
C THR A 170 1.21 -6.29 -10.53
N PRO A 171 0.14 -5.62 -10.04
CA PRO A 171 -0.17 -5.71 -8.62
C PRO A 171 -0.85 -7.04 -8.27
N CYS A 172 -0.54 -7.57 -7.09
CA CYS A 172 -1.09 -8.86 -6.63
C CYS A 172 -1.79 -8.76 -5.27
N TRP A 173 -3.04 -9.18 -5.26
CA TRP A 173 -3.99 -8.96 -4.17
C TRP A 173 -4.64 -10.25 -3.71
N ARG A 174 -4.72 -10.39 -2.39
CA ARG A 174 -5.39 -11.51 -1.74
C ARG A 174 -6.19 -11.02 -0.56
N ASN A 175 -7.46 -11.41 -0.47
CA ASN A 175 -8.36 -11.02 0.63
C ASN A 175 -8.37 -9.49 0.74
N SER A 176 -8.89 -8.81 -0.28
CA SER A 176 -8.79 -7.35 -0.36
C SER A 176 -10.12 -6.71 -0.71
N ALA A 177 -10.43 -5.60 -0.03
CA ALA A 177 -11.64 -4.79 -0.23
C ALA A 177 -11.23 -3.39 -0.70
N LEU A 178 -11.92 -2.86 -1.71
CA LEU A 178 -11.39 -1.78 -2.53
C LEU A 178 -12.50 -0.96 -3.19
N GLU A 179 -12.40 0.37 -3.16
CA GLU A 179 -13.48 1.26 -3.62
C GLU A 179 -13.22 1.80 -5.03
N GLU A 180 -12.14 2.54 -5.27
CA GLU A 180 -11.83 3.16 -6.57
C GLU A 180 -10.40 2.91 -7.06
N HIS A 181 -10.28 2.24 -8.20
CA HIS A 181 -9.01 1.70 -8.64
C HIS A 181 -8.73 1.94 -10.13
N ARG A 182 -7.47 2.28 -10.43
CA ARG A 182 -6.89 2.20 -11.78
C ARG A 182 -5.61 1.39 -11.73
N VAL A 183 -5.54 0.36 -12.56
CA VAL A 183 -4.33 -0.45 -12.78
C VAL A 183 -4.07 -0.49 -14.27
N GLU A 184 -2.82 -0.22 -14.65
CA GLU A 184 -2.44 -0.20 -16.07
C GLU A 184 -2.20 -1.63 -16.55
N GLU A 185 -1.40 -2.44 -15.84
CA GLU A 185 -1.02 -3.77 -16.37
C GLU A 185 -1.20 -4.94 -15.39
N THR A 186 -1.70 -6.05 -15.94
CA THR A 186 -1.65 -7.45 -15.43
C THR A 186 -1.98 -7.67 -13.94
N PRO A 187 -3.05 -7.07 -13.37
CA PRO A 187 -3.34 -7.29 -11.97
C PRO A 187 -3.85 -8.70 -11.66
N CYS A 188 -3.46 -9.21 -10.49
CA CYS A 188 -3.85 -10.53 -10.00
C CYS A 188 -4.71 -10.40 -8.73
N TRP A 189 -5.97 -10.84 -8.79
CA TRP A 189 -6.94 -10.71 -7.71
C TRP A 189 -7.42 -12.08 -7.22
N ARG A 190 -7.37 -12.30 -5.90
CA ARG A 190 -7.93 -13.49 -5.26
C ARG A 190 -8.73 -13.13 -4.02
N HIS A 191 -9.97 -13.60 -3.91
CA HIS A 191 -10.83 -13.32 -2.75
C HIS A 191 -10.96 -11.80 -2.54
N SER A 192 -11.48 -11.10 -3.55
CA SER A 192 -11.50 -9.64 -3.56
C SER A 192 -12.89 -9.07 -3.84
N VAL A 193 -13.22 -7.98 -3.16
CA VAL A 193 -14.45 -7.22 -3.35
C VAL A 193 -14.08 -5.82 -3.83
N LEU A 194 -14.54 -5.42 -5.02
CA LEU A 194 -14.26 -4.10 -5.57
C LEU A 194 -15.54 -3.36 -5.97
N GLU A 195 -15.62 -2.05 -5.71
CA GLU A 195 -16.74 -1.23 -6.17
C GLU A 195 -16.53 -0.75 -7.61
N LYS A 196 -15.48 0.05 -7.85
CA LYS A 196 -15.17 0.63 -9.17
C LYS A 196 -13.73 0.37 -9.57
N LEU A 197 -13.52 -0.29 -10.71
CA LEU A 197 -12.17 -0.54 -11.23
C LEU A 197 -12.07 -0.24 -12.73
N ARG A 198 -10.92 0.30 -13.11
CA ARG A 198 -10.37 0.23 -14.47
C ARG A 198 -9.08 -0.56 -14.45
N ALA A 199 -9.04 -1.66 -15.18
CA ALA A 199 -7.84 -2.43 -15.42
C ALA A 199 -7.48 -2.32 -16.90
N GLY A 200 -6.20 -2.14 -17.23
CA GLY A 200 -5.74 -2.28 -18.61
C GLY A 200 -5.61 -3.75 -18.97
N GLU A 201 -4.39 -4.19 -19.19
CA GLU A 201 -4.12 -5.44 -19.89
C GLU A 201 -4.15 -6.67 -18.96
N ASN A 202 -4.67 -7.78 -19.47
CA ASN A 202 -4.48 -9.11 -18.90
C ASN A 202 -4.87 -9.32 -17.40
N PRO A 203 -5.93 -8.70 -16.82
CA PRO A 203 -6.27 -8.95 -15.43
C PRO A 203 -6.77 -10.37 -15.16
N ARG A 204 -6.33 -10.95 -14.03
CA ARG A 204 -6.71 -12.30 -13.58
C ARG A 204 -7.48 -12.26 -12.27
N TRP A 205 -8.61 -12.96 -12.24
CA TRP A 205 -9.57 -12.95 -11.15
C TRP A 205 -9.93 -14.34 -10.66
N ARG A 206 -9.98 -14.49 -9.34
CA ARG A 206 -10.45 -15.72 -8.70
C ARG A 206 -11.21 -15.44 -7.42
N ASN A 207 -12.45 -15.95 -7.31
CA ASN A 207 -13.30 -15.74 -6.14
C ASN A 207 -13.48 -14.25 -5.85
N SER A 208 -14.03 -13.50 -6.81
CA SER A 208 -14.12 -12.03 -6.70
C SER A 208 -15.53 -11.53 -6.97
N ALA A 209 -15.94 -10.50 -6.24
CA ALA A 209 -17.23 -9.81 -6.42
C ALA A 209 -16.99 -8.35 -6.79
N LEU A 210 -17.56 -7.86 -7.90
CA LEU A 210 -17.37 -6.47 -8.35
C LEU A 210 -18.69 -5.79 -8.78
N GLU A 211 -18.80 -4.49 -8.50
CA GLU A 211 -19.97 -3.70 -8.92
C GLU A 211 -19.79 -3.12 -10.33
N LYS A 212 -18.72 -2.36 -10.58
CA LYS A 212 -18.48 -1.67 -11.86
C LYS A 212 -17.04 -1.88 -12.34
N LEU A 213 -16.89 -2.45 -13.53
CA LEU A 213 -15.59 -2.73 -14.13
C LEU A 213 -15.49 -2.31 -15.60
N SER A 214 -14.35 -1.71 -15.95
CA SER A 214 -13.86 -1.61 -17.32
C SER A 214 -12.51 -2.30 -17.45
N VAL A 215 -12.37 -3.21 -18.41
CA VAL A 215 -11.11 -3.87 -18.79
C VAL A 215 -10.76 -3.56 -20.23
N GLY A 216 -9.49 -3.23 -20.48
CA GLY A 216 -8.99 -2.85 -21.81
C GLY A 216 -8.94 -4.01 -22.79
N GLU A 217 -8.13 -5.03 -22.52
CA GLU A 217 -7.86 -6.12 -23.47
C GLU A 217 -8.41 -7.44 -22.95
N SER A 218 -7.53 -8.43 -22.76
CA SER A 218 -7.85 -9.79 -22.34
C SER A 218 -8.01 -9.93 -20.84
N SER A 219 -8.89 -10.82 -20.40
CA SER A 219 -9.09 -11.07 -18.97
C SER A 219 -9.49 -12.50 -18.67
N CYS A 220 -9.13 -12.99 -17.48
CA CYS A 220 -9.42 -14.35 -17.05
C CYS A 220 -10.14 -14.36 -15.70
N TRP A 221 -11.24 -15.11 -15.63
CA TRP A 221 -12.15 -15.09 -14.50
C TRP A 221 -12.53 -16.49 -14.05
N THR A 222 -12.54 -16.69 -12.74
CA THR A 222 -12.98 -17.95 -12.14
C THR A 222 -13.74 -17.67 -10.86
N ASN A 223 -14.95 -18.22 -10.72
CA ASN A 223 -15.79 -18.06 -9.53
C ASN A 223 -16.01 -16.57 -9.22
N SER A 224 -16.58 -15.81 -10.16
CA SER A 224 -16.74 -14.36 -10.01
C SER A 224 -18.19 -13.91 -10.17
N ALA A 225 -18.60 -12.93 -9.38
CA ALA A 225 -19.94 -12.31 -9.42
C ALA A 225 -19.80 -10.82 -9.78
N LEU A 226 -20.53 -10.36 -10.78
CA LEU A 226 -20.30 -9.04 -11.39
C LEU A 226 -21.60 -8.33 -11.77
N GLU A 227 -21.78 -7.08 -11.35
CA GLU A 227 -23.01 -6.33 -11.66
C GLU A 227 -22.91 -5.67 -13.05
N LYS A 228 -21.92 -4.79 -13.27
CA LYS A 228 -21.75 -4.05 -14.52
C LYS A 228 -20.33 -4.18 -15.06
N LEU A 229 -20.22 -4.70 -16.28
CA LEU A 229 -18.94 -5.01 -16.90
C LEU A 229 -18.84 -4.48 -18.33
N ARG A 230 -17.70 -3.86 -18.64
CA ARG A 230 -17.20 -3.60 -19.99
C ARG A 230 -15.83 -4.24 -20.15
N VAL A 231 -15.67 -5.10 -21.13
CA VAL A 231 -14.38 -5.70 -21.49
C VAL A 231 -14.14 -5.49 -22.98
N GLY A 232 -12.90 -5.22 -23.38
CA GLY A 232 -12.50 -5.29 -24.78
C GLY A 232 -12.41 -6.73 -25.26
N GLU A 233 -11.20 -7.17 -25.60
CA GLU A 233 -10.97 -8.37 -26.42
C GLU A 233 -10.81 -9.67 -25.61
N THR A 234 -11.34 -10.78 -26.10
CA THR A 234 -10.99 -12.16 -25.67
C THR A 234 -11.18 -12.54 -24.18
N PRO A 235 -12.24 -12.11 -23.46
CA PRO A 235 -12.38 -12.50 -22.06
C PRO A 235 -12.72 -13.98 -21.89
N ARG A 236 -12.14 -14.60 -20.85
CA ARG A 236 -12.35 -16.01 -20.50
C ARG A 236 -13.02 -16.16 -19.15
N TRP A 237 -14.16 -16.85 -19.12
CA TRP A 237 -15.01 -16.97 -17.94
C TRP A 237 -15.23 -18.42 -17.54
N ARG A 238 -15.11 -18.70 -16.24
CA ARG A 238 -15.41 -20.01 -15.66
C ARG A 238 -16.19 -19.88 -14.35
N LYS A 239 -17.36 -20.51 -14.26
CA LYS A 239 -18.17 -20.54 -13.02
C LYS A 239 -18.50 -19.13 -12.52
N SER A 240 -19.02 -18.26 -13.37
CA SER A 240 -19.24 -16.84 -13.04
C SER A 240 -20.69 -16.41 -13.26
N VAL A 241 -21.11 -15.32 -12.63
CA VAL A 241 -22.49 -14.79 -12.69
C VAL A 241 -22.46 -13.29 -12.96
N PHE A 242 -23.34 -12.82 -13.87
CA PHE A 242 -23.38 -11.41 -14.28
C PHE A 242 -24.78 -10.87 -14.47
N GLU A 243 -24.96 -9.59 -14.10
CA GLU A 243 -26.18 -8.84 -14.42
C GLU A 243 -26.09 -8.17 -15.79
N LYS A 244 -25.07 -7.33 -16.03
CA LYS A 244 -24.92 -6.56 -17.29
C LYS A 244 -23.50 -6.63 -17.82
N VAL A 245 -23.34 -7.23 -19.01
CA VAL A 245 -22.04 -7.39 -19.67
C VAL A 245 -22.02 -6.81 -21.08
N ARG A 246 -20.97 -6.06 -21.39
CA ARG A 246 -20.58 -5.66 -22.74
C ARG A 246 -19.18 -6.19 -23.04
N VAL A 247 -19.03 -6.96 -24.11
CA VAL A 247 -17.74 -7.45 -24.60
C VAL A 247 -17.50 -6.88 -25.99
N GLY A 248 -16.25 -6.50 -26.30
CA GLY A 248 -15.83 -6.17 -27.65
C GLY A 248 -15.88 -7.41 -28.54
N GLU A 249 -14.91 -8.31 -28.36
CA GLU A 249 -14.66 -9.41 -29.30
C GLU A 249 -14.41 -10.76 -28.60
N THR A 250 -14.83 -11.84 -29.27
CA THR A 250 -14.46 -13.25 -28.99
C THR A 250 -14.49 -13.74 -27.51
N PRO A 251 -15.59 -13.58 -26.76
CA PRO A 251 -15.65 -14.11 -25.40
C PRO A 251 -15.75 -15.64 -25.37
N SER A 252 -15.11 -16.25 -24.36
CA SER A 252 -15.22 -17.69 -24.08
C SER A 252 -15.87 -17.94 -22.71
N TRP A 253 -16.91 -18.79 -22.70
CA TRP A 253 -17.74 -19.04 -21.53
C TRP A 253 -17.75 -20.51 -21.13
N ARG A 254 -17.63 -20.77 -19.83
CA ARG A 254 -17.80 -22.11 -19.23
C ARG A 254 -18.54 -22.02 -17.90
N ASN A 255 -19.73 -22.62 -17.82
CA ASN A 255 -20.58 -22.63 -16.62
C ASN A 255 -20.84 -21.21 -16.11
N THR A 256 -21.32 -20.32 -17.00
CA THR A 256 -21.54 -18.91 -16.67
C THR A 256 -23.00 -18.53 -16.87
N VAL A 257 -23.55 -17.74 -15.96
CA VAL A 257 -24.93 -17.20 -16.02
C VAL A 257 -24.87 -15.71 -16.32
N LEU A 258 -25.69 -15.24 -17.27
CA LEU A 258 -25.76 -13.85 -17.73
C LEU A 258 -27.23 -13.39 -17.76
N GLU A 259 -27.56 -12.24 -17.19
CA GLU A 259 -28.90 -11.66 -17.33
C GLU A 259 -29.05 -10.79 -18.59
N LYS A 260 -28.11 -9.86 -18.83
CA LYS A 260 -28.10 -8.98 -20.01
C LYS A 260 -26.72 -8.95 -20.66
N PHE A 261 -26.65 -9.24 -21.97
CA PHE A 261 -25.40 -9.37 -22.71
C PHE A 261 -25.42 -8.63 -24.05
N ARG A 262 -24.33 -7.92 -24.35
CA ARG A 262 -24.04 -7.34 -25.68
C ARG A 262 -22.61 -7.69 -26.09
N THR A 263 -22.43 -7.99 -27.37
CA THR A 263 -21.16 -8.36 -27.98
C THR A 263 -21.02 -7.71 -29.35
N GLY A 264 -19.80 -7.32 -29.73
CA GLY A 264 -19.49 -6.88 -31.09
C GLY A 264 -19.43 -8.04 -32.08
N GLU A 265 -19.03 -9.24 -31.61
CA GLU A 265 -18.86 -10.44 -32.44
C GLU A 265 -19.45 -11.73 -31.83
N THR A 266 -19.37 -12.85 -32.55
CA THR A 266 -19.97 -14.13 -32.13
C THR A 266 -19.25 -14.76 -30.91
N PRO A 267 -19.98 -15.15 -29.85
CA PRO A 267 -19.39 -15.74 -28.63
C PRO A 267 -19.12 -17.25 -28.78
N ARG A 268 -18.04 -17.75 -28.15
CA ARG A 268 -17.73 -19.20 -28.09
C ARG A 268 -18.22 -19.80 -26.76
N TRP A 269 -19.17 -20.73 -26.85
CA TRP A 269 -19.74 -21.43 -25.70
C TRP A 269 -19.19 -22.86 -25.60
N SER A 270 -18.75 -23.29 -24.40
CA SER A 270 -18.46 -24.71 -24.15
C SER A 270 -19.76 -25.46 -23.80
N PRO A 271 -20.06 -26.61 -24.44
CA PRO A 271 -21.34 -27.29 -24.28
C PRO A 271 -21.37 -28.09 -22.97
N ARG A 272 -22.20 -27.67 -22.01
CA ARG A 272 -22.89 -28.60 -21.09
C ARG A 272 -24.01 -28.02 -20.23
N TRP A 273 -24.19 -26.71 -20.15
CA TRP A 273 -25.37 -26.11 -19.51
C TRP A 273 -25.77 -24.85 -20.28
N ARG A 274 -26.71 -25.02 -21.21
CA ARG A 274 -27.39 -23.94 -21.92
C ARG A 274 -28.76 -23.81 -21.22
N ASN A 275 -28.84 -23.14 -20.07
CA ASN A 275 -30.12 -22.95 -19.39
C ASN A 275 -30.34 -21.51 -18.87
N SER A 276 -31.45 -20.96 -19.37
CA SER A 276 -32.37 -19.97 -18.78
C SER A 276 -31.84 -18.59 -18.42
N ALA A 277 -31.33 -17.84 -19.40
CA ALA A 277 -31.43 -16.38 -19.46
C ALA A 277 -31.10 -15.84 -20.86
N LEU A 278 -31.74 -16.41 -21.89
CA LEU A 278 -31.73 -15.83 -23.24
C LEU A 278 -32.91 -14.85 -23.40
N GLU A 279 -33.06 -13.89 -22.48
CA GLU A 279 -33.88 -12.72 -22.78
C GLU A 279 -33.01 -11.63 -23.42
N LYS A 280 -33.17 -11.51 -24.75
CA LYS A 280 -32.72 -10.39 -25.59
C LYS A 280 -31.21 -10.37 -25.89
N LEU A 281 -30.74 -11.37 -26.65
CA LEU A 281 -29.60 -11.18 -27.54
C LEU A 281 -29.94 -10.06 -28.53
N ARG A 282 -29.30 -8.89 -28.38
CA ARG A 282 -29.32 -7.83 -29.40
C ARG A 282 -27.94 -7.76 -30.01
N VAL A 283 -27.76 -8.44 -31.14
CA VAL A 283 -26.58 -8.26 -32.00
C VAL A 283 -26.77 -6.91 -32.68
N GLY A 284 -25.97 -5.92 -32.27
CA GLY A 284 -26.03 -4.58 -32.83
C GLY A 284 -25.22 -4.52 -34.11
N GLY A 285 -25.84 -4.80 -35.25
CA GLY A 285 -25.29 -4.52 -36.57
C GLY A 285 -26.37 -3.90 -37.44
N THR A 286 -26.42 -2.57 -37.49
CA THR A 286 -26.94 -1.85 -38.66
C THR A 286 -25.72 -1.53 -39.50
N LEU A 287 -25.51 -2.30 -40.56
CA LEU A 287 -24.71 -1.86 -41.70
C LEU A 287 -25.69 -1.11 -42.62
N SER A 288 -25.51 0.20 -42.73
CA SER A 288 -25.95 1.00 -43.88
C SER A 288 -24.70 1.66 -44.45
#